data_AF-A0A1V5NHH8-F1
#
_entry.id   AF-A0A1V5NHH8-F1
#
_cell.length_a   1.000
_cell.length_b   1.000
_cell.length_c   1.000
_cell.angle_alpha   90.00
_cell.angle_beta   90.00
_cell.angle_gamma   90.00
#
_symmetry.space_group_name_H-M   'P 1'
#
loop_
_entity.id
_entity.type
_entity.pdbx_description
1 polymer ?
#
loop_
_entity_poly.entity_id
_entity_poly.type
_entity_poly.pdbx_seq_one_letter_code
_entity_poly.pdbx_strand_id
1 'polypeptide(L)' 'MNLTTKEIAQLMNISVRGVEISRYRLRKKLNLATEVNLFNYLIAIGNEDATEQ' A
#
# COMPACT_ATOMS: atom_id res chain seq x y z
N MET A 1 -10.48 -10.59 -0.80
CA MET A 1 -9.97 -10.63 -2.19
C MET A 1 -9.16 -9.37 -2.41
N ASN A 2 -7.84 -9.49 -2.57
CA ASN A 2 -6.96 -8.33 -2.73
C ASN A 2 -6.88 -7.93 -4.21
N LEU A 3 -7.01 -6.64 -4.52
CA LEU A 3 -6.81 -6.13 -5.87
C LEU A 3 -5.37 -6.37 -6.32
N THR A 4 -5.21 -6.86 -7.55
CA THR A 4 -3.91 -7.03 -8.18
C THR A 4 -3.34 -5.68 -8.63
N THR A 5 -2.01 -5.59 -8.77
CA THR A 5 -1.35 -4.37 -9.27
C THR A 5 -1.88 -3.94 -10.64
N LYS A 6 -2.33 -4.90 -11.47
CA LYS A 6 -2.94 -4.63 -12.79
C LYS A 6 -4.31 -3.97 -12.66
N GLU A 7 -5.16 -4.49 -11.78
CA GLU A 7 -6.49 -3.90 -11.51
C GLU A 7 -6.36 -2.50 -10.90
N ILE A 8 -5.41 -2.29 -9.98
CA ILE A 8 -5.13 -0.97 -9.40
C ILE A 8 -4.67 0.00 -10.48
N ALA A 9 -3.77 -0.43 -11.37
CA ALA A 9 -3.28 0.40 -12.47
C ALA A 9 -4.43 0.86 -13.40
N GLN A 10 -5.34 -0.06 -13.74
CA GLN A 10 -6.52 0.25 -14.56
C GLN A 10 -7.46 1.24 -13.85
N LEU A 11 -7.76 1.03 -12.56
CA LEU A 11 -8.63 1.91 -11.78
C LEU A 11 -8.05 3.31 -11.62
N MET A 12 -6.73 3.41 -11.42
CA MET A 12 -6.03 4.69 -11.24
C MET A 12 -5.67 5.36 -12.58
N ASN A 13 -5.98 4.72 -13.72
CA ASN A 13 -5.61 5.19 -15.05
C ASN A 13 -4.11 5.50 -15.22
N ILE A 14 -3.24 4.66 -14.62
CA ILE A 14 -1.78 4.76 -14.71
C ILE A 14 -1.18 3.42 -15.15
N SER A 15 0.10 3.40 -15.50
CA SER A 15 0.80 2.15 -15.80
C SER A 15 1.05 1.32 -14.54
N VAL A 16 1.17 0.00 -14.69
CA VAL A 16 1.60 -0.92 -13.62
C VAL A 16 2.90 -0.44 -12.97
N ARG A 17 3.87 0.01 -13.80
CA ARG A 17 5.12 0.62 -13.33
C ARG A 17 4.88 1.88 -12.50
N GLY A 18 3.89 2.70 -12.86
CA GLY A 18 3.47 3.86 -12.07
C GLY A 18 2.96 3.48 -10.67
N VAL A 19 2.23 2.37 -10.55
CA VAL A 19 1.80 1.80 -9.26
C VAL A 19 3.02 1.35 -8.44
N GLU A 20 3.96 0.64 -9.06
CA GLU A 20 5.20 0.18 -8.40
C GLU A 20 6.04 1.34 -7.84
N ILE A 21 6.27 2.38 -8.66
CA ILE A 21 7.00 3.58 -8.21
C ILE A 21 6.25 4.27 -7.07
N SER A 22 4.92 4.35 -7.14
CA SER A 22 4.12 4.94 -6.07
C SER A 22 4.24 4.16 -4.76
N ARG A 23 4.22 2.82 -4.81
CA ARG A 23 4.45 1.95 -3.65
C ARG A 23 5.85 2.12 -3.08
N TYR A 24 6.86 2.20 -3.95
CA TYR A 24 8.25 2.46 -3.53
C TYR A 24 8.38 3.82 -2.83
N ARG A 25 7.83 4.89 -3.42
CA ARG A 25 7.84 6.23 -2.81
C ARG A 25 7.14 6.25 -1.46
N LEU A 26 5.98 5.59 -1.36
CA LEU A 26 5.24 5.49 -0.11
C LEU A 26 6.08 4.75 0.95
N ARG A 27 6.69 3.63 0.57
CA ARG A 27 7.59 2.86 1.46
C ARG A 27 8.75 3.71 1.97
N LYS A 28 9.41 4.47 1.09
CA LYS A 28 10.50 5.37 1.45
C LYS A 28 10.04 6.50 2.37
N LYS A 29 8.87 7.09 2.10
CA LYS A 29 8.28 8.15 2.92
C LYS A 29 7.92 7.68 4.33
N LEU A 30 7.47 6.43 4.45
CA LEU A 30 7.13 5.78 5.72
C LEU A 30 8.35 5.09 6.38
N ASN A 31 9.53 5.19 5.78
CA ASN A 31 10.78 4.57 6.25
C ASN A 31 10.66 3.06 6.57
N LEU A 32 9.93 2.31 5.75
CA LEU A 32 9.65 0.88 6.02
C LEU A 32 10.79 -0.03 5.52
N ALA A 33 11.38 -0.79 6.45
CA ALA A 33 12.40 -1.82 6.18
C ALA A 33 11.87 -2.91 5.24
N THR A 34 12.66 -3.39 4.27
CA THR A 34 12.25 -4.21 3.11
C THR A 34 11.40 -5.45 3.46
N GLU A 35 11.62 -6.05 4.63
CA GLU A 35 10.82 -7.18 5.14
C GLU A 35 9.35 -6.82 5.45
N VAL A 36 9.04 -5.55 5.71
CA VAL A 36 7.69 -5.12 6.08
C VAL A 36 6.79 -5.12 4.84
N ASN A 37 5.67 -5.83 4.92
CA ASN A 37 4.66 -5.77 3.87
C ASN A 37 3.89 -4.45 3.97
N LEU A 38 4.01 -3.60 2.96
CA LEU A 38 3.34 -2.29 2.89
C LEU A 38 1.81 -2.39 3.06
N PHE A 39 1.18 -3.45 2.54
CA PHE A 39 -0.26 -3.65 2.67
C PHE A 39 -0.64 -3.94 4.12
N ASN A 40 0.07 -4.87 4.79
CA ASN A 40 -0.19 -5.17 6.20
C ASN A 40 0.02 -3.94 7.08
N TYR A 41 1.05 -3.13 6.79
CA TYR A 41 1.29 -1.87 7.49
C TYR A 41 0.12 -0.89 7.32
N LEU A 42 -0.37 -0.69 6.09
CA LEU A 42 -1.52 0.18 5.80
C LEU A 42 -2.81 -0.28 6.49
N ILE A 43 -3.04 -1.59 6.57
CA ILE A 43 -4.20 -2.15 7.28
C ILE A 43 -4.06 -1.96 8.79
N ALA A 44 -2.86 -2.15 9.36
CA ALA A 44 -2.62 -1.95 10.77
C ALA A 44 -2.94 -0.51 11.21
N ILE A 45 -2.43 0.50 10.47
CA ILE A 45 -2.70 1.91 10.81
C ILE A 45 -4.17 2.30 10.58
N GLY A 46 -4.85 1.69 9.61
CA GLY A 46 -6.26 1.98 9.31
C GLY A 46 -7.26 1.38 10.30
N ASN A 47 -6.80 0.48 11.17
CA ASN A 47 -7.63 -0.20 12.17
C ASN A 47 -7.39 0.33 13.60
N GLU A 48 -6.57 1.37 13.79
CA GLU A 48 -6.25 1.91 15.13
C GLU A 48 -7.46 2.56 15.83
N ASP A 49 -8.53 2.89 15.10
CA ASP A 49 -9.77 3.45 15.67
C ASP A 49 -10.64 2.43 16.43
N ALA A 50 -10.27 1.13 16.45
CA ALA A 50 -11.08 0.07 17.08
C ALA A 50 -10.54 -0.43 18.43
N THR A 51 -9.49 0.19 18.99
CA THR A 51 -8.90 -0.22 20.28
C THR A 51 -9.17 0.80 21.40
N GLU A 52 -10.43 1.20 21.52
CA GLU A 52 -11.00 1.76 22.75
C GLU A 52 -12.36 1.10 23.00
N GLN A 53 -12.36 -0.18 23.38
CA GLN A 53 -13.45 -0.85 24.10
C GLN A 53 -12.88 -1.86 25.10
#